data_AF-A0A816HR46-F1
#
_entry.id   AF-A0A816HR46-F1
#
_cell.length_a   1.000
_cell.length_b   1.000
_cell.length_c   1.000
_cell.angle_alpha   90.00
_cell.angle_beta   90.00
_cell.angle_gamma   90.00
#
_symmetry.space_group_name_H-M   'P 1'
#
loop_
_entity.id
_entity.type
_entity.pdbx_description
1 polymer ?
#
loop_
_entity_poly.entity_id
_entity_poly.type
_entity_poly.pdbx_seq_one_letter_code
_entity_poly.pdbx_strand_id
1 'polypeptide(L)'
;IEVAPFPSFNCIEFLANGPPFIPTCQSHFSNVPIGIRITREHEALVNSFKHGLHANCVSASDQRANAFFAAIKDLLYQCYTKPLSPELFARARYEQKMIKTIKHIRNKHSIIIQRSDKSKVFHLASAISYHDKSVAYMAKTQAYREIESGTNPCKDYFDRILALLKPLLRSKAINLNIWKQSMYPNIQTIELPHLYFIPKPHKVP
;
A
#
# COMPACT_ATOMS: atom_id res chain seq x y z
N ILE A 1 9.42 -6.39 -1.88
CA ILE A 1 9.31 -4.98 -1.39
C ILE A 1 9.66 -4.09 -2.57
N GLU A 2 8.65 -3.51 -3.22
CA GLU A 2 8.88 -2.59 -4.34
C GLU A 2 9.67 -1.37 -3.86
N VAL A 3 10.85 -1.19 -4.45
CA VAL A 3 11.70 -0.03 -4.22
C VAL A 3 11.13 1.09 -5.08
N ALA A 4 10.39 2.01 -4.47
CA ALA A 4 10.01 3.25 -5.16
C ALA A 4 11.28 3.98 -5.61
N PRO A 5 11.43 4.32 -6.91
CA PRO A 5 12.65 4.91 -7.43
C PRO A 5 12.89 6.30 -6.84
N PHE A 6 14.17 6.68 -6.74
CA PHE A 6 14.64 7.95 -6.19
C PHE A 6 13.95 9.17 -6.83
N PRO A 7 13.71 10.26 -6.08
CA PRO A 7 13.24 11.51 -6.66
C PRO A 7 14.28 12.02 -7.68
N SER A 8 13.92 11.98 -8.96
CA SER A 8 14.70 12.57 -10.06
C SER A 8 14.70 14.10 -9.95
N PHE A 9 15.47 14.80 -10.80
CA PHE A 9 15.47 16.28 -10.91
C PHE A 9 14.04 16.88 -10.91
N ASN A 10 13.08 16.16 -11.48
CA ASN A 10 11.65 16.52 -11.55
C ASN A 10 10.97 16.71 -10.18
N CYS A 11 11.50 16.14 -9.09
CA CYS A 11 10.93 16.32 -7.76
C CYS A 11 11.23 17.69 -7.15
N ILE A 12 12.31 18.36 -7.55
CA ILE A 12 12.56 19.75 -7.13
C ILE A 12 11.58 20.68 -7.83
N GLU A 13 11.26 20.43 -9.10
CA GLU A 13 10.28 21.22 -9.85
C GLU A 13 8.87 21.06 -9.27
N PHE A 14 8.48 19.85 -8.88
CA PHE A 14 7.22 19.61 -8.16
C PHE A 14 7.19 20.31 -6.79
N LEU A 15 8.31 20.29 -6.06
CA LEU A 15 8.45 21.04 -4.80
C LEU A 15 8.57 22.55 -5.03
N ALA A 16 8.94 23.01 -6.22
CA ALA A 16 9.05 24.41 -6.56
C ALA A 16 7.71 24.97 -7.03
N ASN A 17 6.85 24.14 -7.61
CA ASN A 17 5.67 24.60 -8.35
C ASN A 17 4.35 23.91 -7.97
N GLY A 18 4.32 23.10 -6.91
CA GLY A 18 3.14 22.34 -6.49
C GLY A 18 2.03 23.18 -5.83
N PRO A 19 0.80 22.65 -5.73
CA PRO A 19 -0.34 23.38 -5.18
C PRO A 19 -0.09 23.79 -3.71
N PRO A 20 -0.41 25.05 -3.34
CA PRO A 20 -0.06 25.64 -2.04
C PRO A 20 -0.79 25.04 -0.82
N PHE A 21 -1.81 24.20 -1.05
CA PHE A 21 -2.71 23.69 0.01
C PHE A 21 -2.53 22.21 0.35
N ILE A 22 -1.55 21.51 -0.22
CA ILE A 22 -1.28 20.12 0.19
C ILE A 22 -0.19 20.15 1.26
N PRO A 23 -0.48 19.79 2.53
CA PRO A 23 0.55 19.59 3.54
C PRO A 23 1.61 18.66 2.94
N THR A 24 2.90 18.96 3.15
CA THR A 24 4.05 18.17 2.66
C THR A 24 4.13 16.74 3.22
N CYS A 25 3.02 16.22 3.76
CA CYS A 25 2.86 14.88 4.23
C CYS A 25 2.44 13.94 3.08
N GLN A 26 3.45 13.27 2.53
CA GLN A 26 3.43 11.83 2.26
C GLN A 26 2.43 11.30 1.20
N SER A 27 2.71 11.55 -0.09
CA SER A 27 2.34 10.62 -1.18
C SER A 27 2.83 11.07 -2.57
N HIS A 28 3.10 12.37 -2.79
CA HIS A 28 3.24 12.90 -4.16
C HIS A 28 4.68 13.12 -4.67
N PHE A 29 5.71 12.56 -4.03
CA PHE A 29 7.05 12.46 -4.63
C PHE A 29 7.06 11.33 -5.67
N SER A 30 6.50 11.61 -6.83
CA SER A 30 6.56 10.73 -7.99
C SER A 30 7.45 11.36 -9.05
N ASN A 31 8.28 10.53 -9.67
CA ASN A 31 9.19 10.93 -10.75
C ASN A 31 8.48 11.27 -12.06
N VAL A 32 7.16 11.12 -12.09
CA VAL A 32 6.34 11.42 -13.25
C VAL A 32 6.41 12.92 -13.53
N PRO A 33 6.82 13.33 -14.75
CA PRO A 33 6.83 14.72 -15.18
C PRO A 33 5.51 15.44 -14.90
N ILE A 34 5.58 16.73 -14.56
CA ILE A 34 4.41 17.56 -14.22
C ILE A 34 3.34 17.50 -15.32
N GLY A 35 3.74 17.59 -16.60
CA GLY A 35 2.79 17.50 -17.72
C GLY A 35 1.99 16.18 -17.75
N ILE A 36 2.63 15.05 -17.46
CA ILE A 36 1.95 13.74 -17.42
C ILE A 36 0.95 13.69 -16.25
N ARG A 37 1.28 14.31 -15.12
CA ARG A 37 0.37 14.39 -13.97
C ARG A 37 -0.86 15.23 -14.27
N ILE A 38 -0.64 16.42 -14.84
CA ILE A 38 -1.73 17.31 -15.26
C ILE A 38 -2.68 16.56 -16.20
N THR A 39 -2.15 15.83 -17.19
CA THR A 39 -2.98 15.02 -18.10
C THR A 39 -3.78 13.95 -17.36
N ARG A 40 -3.15 13.18 -16.47
CA ARG A 40 -3.85 12.12 -15.70
C ARG A 40 -4.95 12.67 -14.79
N GLU A 41 -4.66 13.75 -14.07
CA GLU A 41 -5.64 14.39 -13.19
C GLU A 41 -6.76 15.06 -13.97
N HIS A 42 -6.43 15.70 -15.10
CA HIS A 42 -7.40 16.26 -16.03
C HIS A 42 -8.35 15.18 -16.55
N GLU A 43 -7.81 14.06 -17.06
CA GLU A 43 -8.60 12.95 -17.55
C GLU A 43 -9.51 12.36 -16.46
N ALA A 44 -8.98 12.15 -15.26
CA ALA A 44 -9.76 11.64 -14.13
C ALA A 44 -10.94 12.56 -13.79
N LEU A 45 -10.68 13.86 -13.64
CA LEU A 45 -11.70 14.87 -13.35
C LEU A 45 -12.74 14.95 -14.48
N VAL A 46 -12.29 15.07 -15.73
CA VAL A 46 -13.18 15.16 -16.90
C VAL A 46 -14.06 13.92 -17.00
N ASN A 47 -13.52 12.72 -16.76
CA ASN A 47 -14.31 11.49 -16.78
C ASN A 47 -15.38 11.48 -15.68
N SER A 48 -15.07 11.96 -14.48
CA SER A 48 -16.07 12.12 -13.41
C SER A 48 -17.17 13.10 -13.79
N PHE A 49 -16.82 14.25 -14.38
CA PHE A 49 -17.82 15.22 -14.84
C PHE A 49 -18.66 14.68 -16.00
N LYS A 50 -18.05 14.04 -16.99
CA LYS A 50 -18.77 13.38 -18.10
C LYS A 50 -19.78 12.38 -17.57
N HIS A 51 -19.37 11.54 -16.61
CA HIS A 51 -20.25 10.57 -15.98
C HIS A 51 -21.47 11.26 -15.33
N GLY A 52 -21.24 12.33 -14.56
CA GLY A 52 -22.32 13.12 -13.94
C GLY A 52 -23.24 13.80 -14.95
N LEU A 53 -22.70 14.37 -16.03
CA LEU A 53 -23.48 15.01 -17.09
C LEU A 53 -24.36 13.99 -17.82
N HIS A 54 -23.80 12.84 -18.19
CA HIS A 54 -24.55 11.74 -18.82
C HIS A 54 -25.67 11.22 -17.92
N ALA A 55 -25.41 11.07 -16.62
CA ALA A 55 -26.42 10.65 -15.64
C ALA A 55 -27.60 11.64 -15.53
N ASN A 56 -27.39 12.91 -15.90
CA ASN A 56 -28.40 13.97 -15.90
C ASN A 56 -28.87 14.33 -17.33
N CYS A 57 -28.64 13.46 -18.32
CA CYS A 57 -29.02 13.67 -19.72
C CYS A 57 -28.47 14.95 -20.36
N VAL A 58 -27.35 15.47 -19.86
CA VAL A 58 -26.66 16.64 -20.41
C VAL A 58 -25.54 16.17 -21.36
N SER A 59 -25.47 16.77 -22.54
CA SER A 59 -24.39 16.47 -23.48
C SER A 59 -23.04 16.97 -22.96
N ALA A 60 -22.08 16.07 -22.83
CA ALA A 60 -20.71 16.41 -22.45
C ALA A 60 -19.81 16.76 -23.65
N SER A 61 -20.38 16.88 -24.85
CA SER A 61 -19.67 17.28 -26.08
C SER A 61 -20.06 18.68 -26.56
N ASP A 62 -20.93 19.39 -25.83
CA ASP A 62 -21.31 20.75 -26.19
C ASP A 62 -20.15 21.74 -25.99
N GLN A 63 -20.26 22.91 -26.62
CA GLN A 63 -19.20 23.93 -26.58
C GLN A 63 -18.91 24.41 -25.14
N ARG A 64 -19.91 24.43 -24.25
CA ARG A 64 -19.75 24.87 -22.86
C ARG A 64 -18.99 23.84 -22.04
N ALA A 65 -19.29 22.55 -22.21
CA ALA A 65 -18.57 21.44 -21.59
C ALA A 65 -17.11 21.40 -22.06
N ASN A 66 -16.85 21.57 -23.35
CA ASN A 66 -15.48 21.63 -23.87
C ASN A 66 -14.71 22.84 -23.32
N ALA A 67 -15.33 24.02 -23.26
CA ALA A 67 -14.72 25.21 -22.66
C ALA A 67 -14.42 25.01 -21.17
N PHE A 68 -15.34 24.40 -20.42
CA PHE A 68 -15.16 24.06 -19.02
C PHE A 68 -13.99 23.07 -18.81
N PHE A 69 -13.92 22.01 -19.61
CA PHE A 69 -12.82 21.04 -19.52
C PHE A 69 -11.47 21.66 -19.89
N ALA A 70 -11.42 22.58 -20.86
CA ALA A 70 -10.21 23.34 -21.16
C ALA A 70 -9.80 24.23 -19.97
N ALA A 71 -10.74 24.95 -19.37
CA ALA A 71 -10.48 25.80 -18.20
C ALA A 71 -9.96 25.00 -16.98
N ILE A 72 -10.45 23.77 -16.76
CA ILE A 72 -9.89 22.88 -15.73
C ILE A 72 -8.42 22.56 -16.03
N LYS A 73 -8.10 22.26 -17.29
CA LYS A 73 -6.72 21.95 -17.70
C LYS A 73 -5.80 23.13 -17.43
N ASP A 74 -6.22 24.33 -17.81
CA ASP A 74 -5.46 25.57 -17.60
C ASP A 74 -5.28 25.86 -16.10
N LEU A 75 -6.32 25.66 -15.29
CA LEU A 75 -6.24 25.81 -13.84
C LEU A 75 -5.25 24.82 -13.23
N LEU A 76 -5.26 23.54 -13.66
CA LEU A 76 -4.28 22.55 -13.22
C LEU A 76 -2.87 22.98 -13.60
N TYR A 77 -2.66 23.44 -14.85
CA TYR A 77 -1.37 23.99 -15.26
C TYR A 77 -0.90 25.11 -14.34
N GLN A 78 -1.74 26.10 -14.05
CA GLN A 78 -1.40 27.20 -13.15
C GLN A 78 -1.06 26.69 -11.74
N CYS A 79 -1.85 25.77 -11.20
CA CYS A 79 -1.61 25.19 -9.87
C CYS A 79 -0.31 24.40 -9.77
N TYR A 80 0.13 23.77 -10.86
CA TYR A 80 1.34 22.94 -10.93
C TYR A 80 2.59 23.65 -11.44
N THR A 81 2.46 24.89 -11.94
CA THR A 81 3.57 25.70 -12.46
C THR A 81 3.80 26.98 -11.68
N LYS A 82 2.88 27.36 -10.78
CA LYS A 82 3.04 28.53 -9.93
C LYS A 82 4.17 28.31 -8.92
N PRO A 83 5.22 29.14 -8.94
CA PRO A 83 6.33 28.99 -8.00
C PRO A 83 5.86 29.20 -6.56
N LEU A 84 6.34 28.34 -5.67
CA LEU A 84 6.17 28.46 -4.23
C LEU A 84 6.86 29.73 -3.72
N SER A 85 6.38 30.23 -2.58
CA SER A 85 7.11 31.29 -1.87
C SER A 85 8.52 30.79 -1.47
N PRO A 86 9.52 31.68 -1.41
CA PRO A 86 10.87 31.30 -1.01
C PRO A 86 10.94 30.54 0.33
N GLU A 87 10.08 30.91 1.28
CA GLU A 87 9.97 30.27 2.59
C GLU A 87 9.49 28.81 2.49
N LEU A 88 8.40 28.58 1.75
CA LEU A 88 7.86 27.24 1.55
C LEU A 88 8.85 26.36 0.77
N PHE A 89 9.54 26.93 -0.21
CA PHE A 89 10.57 26.24 -0.96
C PHE A 89 11.79 25.85 -0.09
N ALA A 90 12.25 26.76 0.76
CA ALA A 90 13.34 26.49 1.71
C ALA A 90 12.95 25.37 2.69
N ARG A 91 11.73 25.41 3.23
CA ARG A 91 11.17 24.35 4.08
C ARG A 91 11.12 23.00 3.35
N ALA A 92 10.61 22.98 2.13
CA ALA A 92 10.52 21.75 1.33
C ALA A 92 11.91 21.12 1.09
N ARG A 93 12.93 21.93 0.80
CA ARG A 93 14.31 21.46 0.66
C ARG A 93 14.85 20.88 1.97
N TYR A 94 14.60 21.53 3.10
CA TYR A 94 15.00 21.03 4.41
C TYR A 94 14.36 19.67 4.73
N GLU A 95 13.04 19.56 4.56
CA GLU A 95 12.30 18.32 4.80
C GLU A 95 12.79 17.19 3.88
N GLN A 96 13.06 17.49 2.60
CA GLN A 96 13.62 16.51 1.66
C GLN A 96 15.00 16.00 2.11
N LYS A 97 15.88 16.91 2.55
CA LYS A 97 17.21 16.55 3.08
C LYS A 97 17.08 15.65 4.30
N MET A 98 16.19 15.99 5.23
CA MET A 98 15.92 15.21 6.43
C MET A 98 15.44 13.79 6.07
N ILE A 99 14.48 13.65 5.15
CA ILE A 99 13.99 12.33 4.69
C ILE A 99 15.12 11.50 4.07
N LYS A 100 16.00 12.11 3.26
CA LYS A 100 17.16 11.43 2.68
C LYS A 100 18.11 10.93 3.76
N THR A 101 18.41 11.76 4.75
CA THR A 101 19.27 11.37 5.88
C THR A 101 18.66 10.22 6.68
N ILE A 102 17.36 10.28 7.02
CA ILE A 102 16.66 9.21 7.73
C ILE A 102 16.73 7.90 6.95
N LYS A 103 16.49 7.94 5.63
CA LYS A 103 16.58 6.74 4.77
C LYS A 103 18.00 6.16 4.75
N HIS A 104 19.02 7.02 4.64
CA HIS A 104 20.41 6.59 4.65
C HIS A 104 20.77 5.90 5.97
N ILE A 105 20.46 6.52 7.11
CA ILE A 105 20.68 5.96 8.44
C ILE A 105 19.93 4.63 8.59
N ARG A 106 18.66 4.59 8.17
CA ARG A 106 17.83 3.38 8.23
C ARG A 106 18.47 2.22 7.47
N ASN A 107 18.94 2.46 6.26
CA ASN A 107 19.55 1.42 5.43
C ASN A 107 20.92 1.00 5.98
N LYS A 108 21.77 1.97 6.37
CA LYS A 108 23.10 1.72 6.91
C LYS A 108 23.08 0.86 8.18
N HIS A 109 22.10 1.10 9.04
CA HIS A 109 21.98 0.42 10.34
C HIS A 109 20.88 -0.65 10.37
N SER A 110 20.30 -1.00 9.21
CA SER A 110 19.21 -1.98 9.09
C SER A 110 18.09 -1.73 10.11
N ILE A 111 17.69 -0.47 10.26
CA ILE A 111 16.66 -0.06 11.22
C ILE A 111 15.28 -0.38 10.66
N ILE A 112 14.49 -1.05 11.48
CA ILE A 112 13.08 -1.32 11.27
C ILE A 112 12.29 -0.24 12.00
N ILE A 113 11.43 0.44 11.25
CA ILE A 113 10.46 1.41 11.77
C ILE A 113 9.10 0.75 11.67
N GLN A 114 8.47 0.47 12.81
CA GLN A 114 7.12 -0.11 12.85
C GLN A 114 6.20 0.80 13.63
N ARG A 115 4.99 1.00 13.11
CA ARG A 115 3.91 1.60 13.88
C ARG A 115 3.41 0.55 14.87
N SER A 116 3.30 0.92 16.14
CA SER A 116 2.73 0.01 17.13
C SER A 116 1.22 -0.17 16.88
N ASP A 117 0.71 -1.37 17.12
CA ASP A 117 -0.71 -1.71 16.98
C ASP A 117 -1.60 -0.94 17.98
N LYS A 118 -1.10 -0.72 19.20
CA LYS A 118 -1.88 -0.17 20.33
C LYS A 118 -1.63 1.31 20.64
N SER A 119 -0.59 1.92 20.07
CA SER A 119 -0.28 3.33 20.36
C SER A 119 0.08 4.11 19.10
N LYS A 120 -0.11 5.44 19.14
CA LYS A 120 0.25 6.36 18.03
C LYS A 120 1.76 6.61 17.93
N VAL A 121 2.59 5.70 18.47
CA VAL A 121 4.04 5.81 18.48
C VAL A 121 4.68 4.86 17.48
N PHE A 122 5.85 5.23 17.01
CA PHE A 122 6.70 4.39 16.17
C PHE A 122 7.76 3.72 17.05
N HIS A 123 7.93 2.42 16.86
CA HIS A 123 9.04 1.68 17.41
C HIS A 123 10.20 1.69 16.40
N LEU A 124 11.40 1.97 16.91
CA LEU A 124 12.65 2.06 16.17
C LEU A 124 13.63 1.05 16.76
N ALA A 125 14.04 0.05 15.99
CA ALA A 125 15.09 -0.88 16.40
C ALA A 125 15.81 -1.47 15.19
N SER A 126 17.03 -1.95 15.37
CA SER A 126 17.74 -2.69 14.33
C SER A 126 17.10 -4.06 14.11
N ALA A 127 17.29 -4.63 12.92
CA ALA A 127 16.87 -6.00 12.62
C ALA A 127 17.44 -7.03 13.61
N ILE A 128 18.71 -6.84 14.01
CA ILE A 128 19.38 -7.68 15.02
C ILE A 128 18.64 -7.59 16.36
N SER A 129 18.34 -6.39 16.83
CA SER A 129 17.62 -6.20 18.11
C SER A 129 16.23 -6.83 18.08
N TYR A 130 15.54 -6.83 16.93
CA TYR A 130 14.27 -7.53 16.77
C TYR A 130 14.45 -9.05 16.87
N HIS A 131 15.46 -9.60 16.22
CA HIS A 131 15.78 -11.03 16.28
C HIS A 131 16.09 -11.45 17.72
N ASP A 132 16.97 -10.72 18.42
CA ASP A 132 17.34 -11.02 19.80
C ASP A 132 16.13 -10.97 20.74
N LYS A 133 15.27 -9.97 20.57
CA LYS A 133 14.00 -9.87 21.31
C LYS A 133 13.07 -11.05 21.01
N SER A 134 12.98 -11.50 19.77
CA SER A 134 12.17 -12.67 19.43
C SER A 134 12.72 -13.94 20.08
N VAL A 135 14.05 -14.16 20.05
CA VAL A 135 14.70 -15.32 20.67
C VAL A 135 14.47 -15.29 22.18
N ALA A 136 14.68 -14.14 22.83
CA ALA A 136 14.44 -13.99 24.26
C ALA A 136 12.97 -14.24 24.63
N TYR A 137 12.02 -13.75 23.82
CA TYR A 137 10.59 -13.99 24.04
C TYR A 137 10.21 -15.46 23.87
N MET A 138 10.73 -16.13 22.84
CA MET A 138 10.53 -17.57 22.62
C MET A 138 11.07 -18.38 23.80
N ALA A 139 12.31 -18.09 24.23
CA ALA A 139 12.93 -18.76 25.37
C ALA A 139 12.13 -18.56 26.67
N LYS A 140 11.63 -17.34 26.92
CA LYS A 140 10.84 -17.01 28.11
C LYS A 140 9.46 -17.68 28.12
N THR A 141 8.78 -17.71 26.98
CA THR A 141 7.37 -18.15 26.92
C THR A 141 7.20 -19.62 26.59
N GLN A 142 8.22 -20.25 25.98
CA GLN A 142 8.11 -21.59 25.39
C GLN A 142 6.90 -21.73 24.45
N ALA A 143 6.36 -20.61 23.96
CA ALA A 143 5.09 -20.55 23.22
C ALA A 143 5.24 -20.86 21.73
N TYR A 144 6.48 -20.96 21.25
CA TYR A 144 6.80 -21.24 19.85
C TYR A 144 7.78 -22.41 19.78
N ARG A 145 7.57 -23.27 18.80
CA ARG A 145 8.47 -24.39 18.48
C ARG A 145 8.86 -24.28 17.02
N GLU A 146 10.15 -24.33 16.75
CA GLU A 146 10.66 -24.41 15.39
C GLU A 146 10.28 -25.76 14.78
N ILE A 147 9.90 -25.76 13.50
CA ILE A 147 9.50 -26.98 12.79
C ILE A 147 10.71 -27.50 12.04
N GLU A 148 11.48 -28.35 12.71
CA GLU A 148 12.74 -28.90 12.20
C GLU A 148 12.54 -29.87 11.01
N SER A 149 11.37 -30.51 10.93
CA SER A 149 11.10 -31.55 9.92
C SER A 149 10.88 -31.00 8.50
N GLY A 150 10.81 -29.68 8.33
CA GLY A 150 10.45 -29.04 7.05
C GLY A 150 9.03 -29.37 6.54
N THR A 151 8.25 -30.10 7.33
CA THR A 151 6.89 -30.51 6.97
C THR A 151 5.90 -29.45 7.46
N ASN A 152 5.04 -28.95 6.57
CA ASN A 152 4.02 -27.98 6.96
C ASN A 152 3.14 -28.59 8.08
N PRO A 153 3.02 -27.95 9.25
CA PRO A 153 2.24 -28.46 10.38
C PRO A 153 0.74 -28.58 10.05
N CYS A 154 0.29 -27.90 8.99
CA CYS A 154 -1.08 -27.95 8.50
C CYS A 154 -1.37 -29.18 7.62
N LYS A 155 -0.39 -30.07 7.37
CA LYS A 155 -0.57 -31.23 6.48
C LYS A 155 -1.76 -32.11 6.89
N ASP A 156 -1.88 -32.43 8.18
CA ASP A 156 -2.98 -33.27 8.67
C ASP A 156 -4.35 -32.60 8.47
N TYR A 157 -4.41 -31.28 8.67
CA TYR A 157 -5.63 -30.50 8.42
C TYR A 157 -5.96 -30.43 6.93
N PHE A 158 -4.96 -30.25 6.07
CA PHE A 158 -5.09 -30.28 4.62
C PHE A 158 -5.68 -31.61 4.14
N ASP A 159 -5.13 -32.74 4.61
CA ASP A 159 -5.60 -34.07 4.23
C ASP A 159 -7.05 -34.30 4.68
N ARG A 160 -7.41 -33.84 5.88
CA ARG A 160 -8.80 -33.89 6.38
C ARG A 160 -9.76 -33.05 5.54
N ILE A 161 -9.39 -31.83 5.20
CA ILE A 161 -10.23 -30.95 4.36
C ILE A 161 -10.42 -31.56 2.97
N LEU A 162 -9.35 -32.09 2.36
CA LEU A 162 -9.46 -32.77 1.07
C LEU A 162 -10.33 -34.03 1.14
N ALA A 163 -10.28 -34.77 2.23
CA ALA A 163 -11.15 -35.92 2.46
C ALA A 163 -12.63 -35.52 2.51
N LEU A 164 -12.96 -34.39 3.14
CA LEU A 164 -14.32 -33.85 3.20
C LEU A 164 -14.84 -33.35 1.84
N LEU A 165 -13.95 -32.82 1.00
CA LEU A 165 -14.33 -32.28 -0.32
C LEU A 165 -14.41 -33.36 -1.41
N LYS A 166 -13.74 -34.50 -1.24
CA LYS A 166 -13.76 -35.63 -2.19
C LYS A 166 -15.17 -36.09 -2.59
N PRO A 167 -16.12 -36.32 -1.66
CA PRO A 167 -17.49 -36.70 -2.02
C PRO A 167 -18.21 -35.67 -2.88
N LEU A 168 -18.02 -34.37 -2.62
CA LEU A 168 -18.64 -33.28 -3.37
C LEU A 168 -18.11 -33.15 -4.80
N LEU A 169 -16.81 -33.44 -4.99
CA LEU A 169 -16.21 -33.54 -6.31
C LEU A 169 -16.76 -34.75 -7.08
N ARG A 170 -16.96 -35.89 -6.41
CA ARG A 170 -17.53 -37.11 -7.02
C ARG A 170 -18.99 -36.95 -7.43
N SER A 171 -19.79 -36.26 -6.61
CA SER A 171 -21.20 -35.95 -6.92
C SER A 171 -21.37 -34.82 -7.95
N LYS A 172 -20.27 -34.25 -8.46
CA LYS A 172 -20.24 -33.09 -9.36
C LYS A 172 -20.91 -31.83 -8.76
N ALA A 173 -21.05 -31.76 -7.43
CA ALA A 173 -21.50 -30.56 -6.74
C ALA A 173 -20.46 -29.43 -6.82
N ILE A 174 -19.19 -29.77 -7.03
CA ILE A 174 -18.10 -28.83 -7.29
C ILE A 174 -17.58 -29.06 -8.71
N ASN A 175 -17.44 -27.98 -9.48
CA ASN A 175 -16.87 -28.03 -10.82
C ASN A 175 -15.37 -28.40 -10.75
N LEU A 176 -15.02 -29.52 -11.38
CA LEU A 176 -13.66 -30.06 -11.39
C LEU A 176 -12.61 -29.14 -12.05
N ASN A 177 -13.00 -28.37 -13.07
CA ASN A 177 -12.09 -27.43 -13.73
C ASN A 177 -11.78 -26.24 -12.83
N ILE A 178 -12.80 -25.65 -12.21
CA ILE A 178 -12.62 -24.56 -11.23
C ILE A 178 -11.79 -25.06 -10.04
N TRP A 179 -12.11 -26.25 -9.53
CA TRP A 179 -11.38 -26.86 -8.43
C TRP A 179 -9.87 -26.94 -8.70
N LYS A 180 -9.46 -27.47 -9.85
CA LYS A 180 -8.04 -27.63 -10.21
C LYS A 180 -7.34 -26.31 -10.49
N GLN A 181 -8.04 -25.32 -11.07
CA GLN A 181 -7.42 -24.07 -11.49
C GLN A 181 -7.29 -23.05 -10.37
N SER A 182 -8.24 -22.99 -9.44
CA SER A 182 -8.32 -21.88 -8.49
C SER A 182 -8.64 -22.24 -7.04
N MET A 183 -9.15 -23.45 -6.75
CA MET A 183 -9.55 -23.83 -5.38
C MET A 183 -8.65 -24.88 -4.71
N TYR A 184 -7.85 -25.62 -5.47
CA TYR A 184 -6.96 -26.64 -4.91
C TYR A 184 -5.87 -25.97 -4.06
N PRO A 185 -5.79 -26.24 -2.75
CA PRO A 185 -4.84 -25.57 -1.90
C PRO A 185 -3.41 -26.08 -2.13
N ASN A 186 -2.42 -25.18 -2.04
CA ASN A 186 -1.01 -25.51 -2.16
C ASN A 186 -0.42 -25.80 -0.77
N ILE A 187 -0.13 -27.07 -0.48
CA ILE A 187 0.35 -27.52 0.85
C ILE A 187 1.63 -26.82 1.33
N GLN A 188 2.48 -26.36 0.42
CA GLN A 188 3.71 -25.64 0.78
C GLN A 188 3.44 -24.20 1.23
N THR A 189 2.28 -23.64 0.88
CA THR A 189 1.91 -22.24 1.18
C THR A 189 0.65 -22.12 2.04
N ILE A 190 0.10 -23.24 2.54
CA ILE A 190 -1.03 -23.20 3.46
C ILE A 190 -0.55 -22.65 4.80
N GLU A 191 -1.18 -21.57 5.22
CA GLU A 191 -1.02 -20.99 6.54
C GLU A 191 -2.19 -21.42 7.43
N LEU A 192 -1.93 -21.52 8.74
CA LEU A 192 -3.02 -21.65 9.70
C LEU A 192 -3.94 -20.43 9.49
N PRO A 193 -5.26 -20.59 9.34
CA PRO A 193 -6.15 -19.43 9.27
C PRO A 193 -5.84 -18.54 10.47
N HIS A 194 -5.50 -17.28 10.22
CA HIS A 194 -5.41 -16.28 11.28
C HIS A 194 -6.66 -16.44 12.13
N LEU A 195 -6.49 -16.84 13.39
CA LEU A 195 -7.57 -17.20 14.30
C LEU A 195 -8.34 -15.93 14.66
N TYR A 196 -9.06 -15.36 13.70
CA TYR A 196 -9.87 -14.15 13.85
C TYR A 196 -11.07 -14.40 14.78
N PHE A 197 -11.33 -15.64 15.18
CA PHE A 197 -12.50 -16.06 15.96
C PHE A 197 -12.19 -16.90 17.21
N ILE A 198 -10.92 -17.17 17.54
CA ILE A 198 -10.62 -17.66 18.90
C ILE A 198 -10.64 -16.43 19.81
N PRO A 199 -11.59 -16.34 20.77
CA PRO A 199 -11.56 -15.25 21.71
C PRO A 199 -10.21 -15.34 22.41
N LYS A 200 -9.55 -14.18 22.60
CA LYS A 200 -8.25 -14.17 23.29
C LYS A 200 -8.40 -14.99 24.58
N PRO A 201 -7.41 -15.78 24.99
CA PRO A 201 -7.55 -16.67 26.14
C PRO A 201 -8.04 -15.99 27.43
N HIS A 202 -7.77 -14.70 27.59
CA HIS A 202 -8.26 -13.86 28.71
C HIS A 202 -9.64 -13.21 28.48
N LYS A 203 -10.32 -13.54 27.38
CA LYS A 203 -11.66 -13.07 27.00
C LYS A 203 -12.69 -14.20 26.97
N VAL A 204 -12.27 -15.45 27.19
CA VAL A 204 -13.19 -16.55 27.48
C VAL A 204 -13.21 -16.69 29.01
N PRO A 205 -14.38 -16.59 29.66
CA PRO A 205 -14.50 -16.82 31.09
C PRO A 205 -14.19 -18.28 31.48
#